data_AF-A0A6L6L721-F1
#
_entry.id   AF-A0A6L6L721-F1
#
_cell.length_a   1.000
_cell.length_b   1.000
_cell.length_c   1.000
_cell.angle_alpha   90.00
_cell.angle_beta   90.00
_cell.angle_gamma   90.00
#
_symmetry.space_group_name_H-M   'P 1'
#
loop_
_entity.id
_entity.type
_entity.pdbx_description
1 polymer ?
#
loop_
_entity_poly.entity_id
_entity_poly.type
_entity_poly.pdbx_seq_one_letter_code
_entity_poly.pdbx_strand_id
1 'polypeptide(L)'
;MSIAGINGYNYSNYYTGTKRNTAKANGMNSGLLSNVSSTSSNITLHMSGTEDSGNALTAVGFPDGSSASVYKSDAYDSANLEYRVRYWDKEGNYTDTNVQINDVDPRNASYLEMLAYTTYSDVEGFTKNAFGDFMNAAGGVNGNITYDFDSINEKKDYMSMIKEFMQLQYDSNNLSGYLSYKELYDYINDRTER
;
A
#
# COMPACT_ATOMS: atom_id res chain seq x y z
N MET A 1 46.39 -6.87 -3.39
CA MET A 1 45.94 -5.61 -4.01
C MET A 1 44.45 -5.46 -3.75
N SER A 2 44.07 -4.26 -3.29
CA SER A 2 42.72 -3.86 -2.89
C SER A 2 42.00 -3.19 -4.06
N ILE A 3 40.68 -3.38 -4.14
CA ILE A 3 39.60 -2.49 -4.62
C ILE A 3 38.37 -3.00 -3.84
N ALA A 4 37.79 -2.39 -2.81
CA ALA A 4 37.34 -1.02 -2.53
C ALA A 4 36.08 -0.59 -3.29
N GLY A 5 34.93 -0.75 -2.62
CA GLY A 5 33.83 0.21 -2.65
C GLY A 5 32.72 -0.03 -3.68
N ILE A 6 31.63 -0.68 -3.26
CA ILE A 6 30.30 -0.30 -3.71
C ILE A 6 29.45 -0.07 -2.46
N ASN A 7 29.11 1.21 -2.25
CA ASN A 7 28.23 1.68 -1.20
C ASN A 7 26.90 0.93 -1.28
N GLY A 8 26.64 0.06 -0.31
CA GLY A 8 25.29 -0.43 -0.05
C GLY A 8 24.46 0.76 0.35
N TYR A 9 23.69 1.31 -0.59
CA TYR A 9 22.63 2.25 -0.25
C TYR A 9 21.67 1.51 0.66
N ASN A 10 21.75 1.84 1.95
CA ASN A 10 20.76 1.50 2.95
C ASN A 10 19.44 2.13 2.52
N TYR A 11 18.63 1.37 1.79
CA TYR A 11 17.21 1.67 1.72
C TYR A 11 16.66 1.38 3.12
N SER A 12 16.30 2.46 3.82
CA SER A 12 15.58 2.37 5.08
C SER A 12 14.26 1.66 4.82
N ASN A 13 14.19 0.37 5.17
CA ASN A 13 12.93 -0.36 5.25
C ASN A 13 12.10 0.28 6.37
N TYR A 14 11.21 1.21 6.02
CA TYR A 14 10.30 1.85 6.99
C TYR A 14 9.19 0.91 7.51
N TYR A 15 9.16 -0.34 7.05
CA TYR A 15 8.32 -1.39 7.61
C TYR A 15 9.06 -2.18 8.71
N THR A 16 9.29 -1.54 9.86
CA THR A 16 9.45 -2.27 11.13
C THR A 16 8.06 -2.64 11.62
N GLY A 17 7.56 -3.79 11.15
CA GLY A 17 6.49 -4.49 11.83
C GLY A 17 6.89 -4.74 13.28
N THR A 18 6.05 -4.24 14.19
CA THR A 18 5.92 -4.57 15.62
C THR A 18 7.09 -5.35 16.23
N LYS A 19 7.90 -4.65 17.04
CA LYS A 19 8.86 -5.27 17.97
C LYS A 19 8.13 -6.41 18.71
N ARG A 20 8.60 -7.64 18.53
CA ARG A 20 8.13 -8.80 19.30
C ARG A 20 8.35 -8.50 20.79
N ASN A 21 7.27 -8.20 21.51
CA ASN A 21 7.28 -8.27 22.97
C ASN A 21 7.39 -9.75 23.36
N THR A 22 8.60 -10.28 23.43
CA THR A 22 8.89 -11.48 24.24
C THR A 22 8.85 -11.08 25.71
N ALA A 23 7.66 -10.74 26.21
CA ALA A 23 7.38 -10.67 27.62
C ALA A 23 6.63 -11.95 28.00
N LYS A 24 7.28 -12.77 28.84
CA LYS A 24 6.74 -13.98 29.46
C LYS A 24 5.30 -13.74 29.96
N ALA A 25 4.31 -14.33 29.29
CA ALA A 25 2.97 -14.48 29.84
C ALA A 25 2.87 -15.85 30.52
N ASN A 26 3.35 -15.93 31.77
CA ASN A 26 2.91 -16.99 32.67
C ASN A 26 1.48 -16.68 33.09
N GLY A 27 0.53 -17.48 32.57
CA GLY A 27 -0.82 -17.62 33.11
C GLY A 27 -1.79 -16.51 32.71
N MET A 28 -2.44 -16.66 31.55
CA MET A 28 -3.75 -16.07 31.29
C MET A 28 -4.53 -16.96 30.31
N ASN A 29 -5.50 -17.67 30.90
CA ASN A 29 -6.64 -18.45 30.38
C ASN A 29 -6.74 -18.72 28.85
N SER A 30 -6.54 -20.00 28.49
CA SER A 30 -6.68 -20.59 27.15
C SER A 30 -8.15 -20.84 26.76
N GLY A 31 -8.96 -19.78 26.67
CA GLY A 31 -10.42 -19.92 26.51
C GLY A 31 -11.02 -19.51 25.17
N LEU A 32 -10.40 -18.60 24.40
CA LEU A 32 -11.09 -17.90 23.30
C LEU A 32 -10.16 -17.47 22.16
N LEU A 33 -9.16 -18.29 21.83
CA LEU A 33 -8.40 -18.13 20.58
C LEU A 33 -8.89 -19.19 19.61
N SER A 34 -9.89 -18.83 18.79
CA SER A 34 -10.25 -19.59 17.61
C SER A 34 -8.99 -19.88 16.81
N ASN A 35 -8.75 -21.15 16.51
CA ASN A 35 -7.66 -21.62 15.68
C ASN A 35 -7.67 -20.87 14.34
N VAL A 36 -6.82 -19.85 14.18
CA VAL A 36 -6.39 -19.41 12.85
C VAL A 36 -5.41 -20.47 12.37
N SER A 37 -5.90 -21.46 11.61
CA SER A 37 -5.02 -22.36 10.88
C SER A 37 -4.27 -21.53 9.85
N SER A 38 -3.01 -21.21 10.14
CA SER A 38 -2.10 -20.64 9.16
C SER A 38 -1.69 -21.74 8.20
N THR A 39 -2.47 -21.95 7.15
CA THR A 39 -1.86 -22.34 5.87
C THR A 39 -0.82 -21.27 5.57
N SER A 40 0.46 -21.64 5.55
CA SER A 40 1.55 -20.74 5.20
C SER A 40 1.42 -20.38 3.72
N SER A 41 0.56 -19.41 3.41
CA SER A 41 0.55 -18.76 2.10
C SER A 41 1.84 -17.97 2.02
N ASN A 42 2.80 -18.43 1.22
CA ASN A 42 4.00 -17.65 0.96
C ASN A 42 3.58 -16.45 0.11
N ILE A 43 3.58 -15.25 0.71
CA ILE A 43 3.38 -14.00 -0.03
C ILE A 43 4.63 -13.76 -0.87
N THR A 44 4.46 -13.69 -2.19
CA THR A 44 5.53 -13.34 -3.13
C THR A 44 5.40 -11.86 -3.48
N LEU A 45 6.49 -11.10 -3.36
CA LEU A 45 6.54 -9.70 -3.75
C LEU A 45 7.40 -9.54 -5.02
N HIS A 46 6.85 -8.85 -6.00
CA HIS A 46 7.49 -8.66 -7.31
C HIS A 46 8.11 -7.25 -7.41
N MET A 47 9.24 -7.04 -6.72
CA MET A 47 9.91 -5.73 -6.69
C MET A 47 10.92 -5.53 -7.82
N SER A 48 11.69 -6.57 -8.16
CA SER A 48 12.55 -6.56 -9.34
C SER A 48 11.76 -7.06 -10.53
N GLY A 49 11.65 -6.26 -11.59
CA GLY A 49 11.02 -6.73 -12.82
C GLY A 49 11.78 -7.90 -13.41
N THR A 50 11.05 -8.75 -14.12
CA THR A 50 11.64 -9.53 -15.20
C THR A 50 11.98 -8.59 -16.37
N GLU A 51 12.75 -9.08 -17.34
CA GLU A 51 13.48 -8.32 -18.38
C GLU A 51 12.69 -7.21 -19.11
N ASP A 52 11.35 -7.21 -19.06
CA ASP A 52 10.45 -6.30 -19.77
C ASP A 52 9.83 -5.16 -18.93
N SER A 53 10.02 -5.11 -17.61
CA SER A 53 9.20 -4.21 -16.75
C SER A 53 9.96 -3.21 -15.87
N GLY A 54 11.29 -3.31 -15.80
CA GLY A 54 12.09 -2.52 -14.85
C GLY A 54 11.73 -2.82 -13.38
N ASN A 55 12.33 -2.10 -12.43
CA ASN A 55 12.00 -2.29 -11.02
C ASN A 55 10.65 -1.65 -10.68
N ALA A 56 9.86 -2.34 -9.86
CA ALA A 56 8.65 -1.76 -9.29
C ALA A 56 9.01 -0.59 -8.36
N LEU A 57 8.11 0.37 -8.27
CA LEU A 57 8.20 1.51 -7.36
C LEU A 57 7.70 1.14 -5.97
N THR A 58 6.64 0.33 -5.93
CA THR A 58 6.05 -0.23 -4.72
C THR A 58 5.56 -1.64 -5.00
N ALA A 59 5.54 -2.47 -3.96
CA ALA A 59 4.93 -3.80 -3.99
C ALA A 59 4.20 -4.06 -2.68
N VAL A 60 3.04 -4.69 -2.77
CA VAL A 60 2.18 -5.05 -1.63
C VAL A 60 1.79 -6.50 -1.75
N GLY A 61 1.79 -7.21 -0.63
CA GLY A 61 1.30 -8.58 -0.53
C GLY A 61 0.06 -8.63 0.33
N PHE A 62 -0.88 -9.47 -0.06
CA PHE A 62 -2.19 -9.57 0.60
C PHE A 62 -2.29 -10.87 1.43
N PRO A 63 -3.14 -10.90 2.47
CA PRO A 63 -3.28 -12.06 3.35
C PRO A 63 -3.74 -13.36 2.66
N ASP A 64 -4.40 -13.26 1.51
CA ASP A 64 -4.86 -14.41 0.73
C ASP A 64 -3.76 -15.05 -0.15
N GLY A 65 -2.55 -14.46 -0.14
CA GLY A 65 -1.40 -14.90 -0.93
C GLY A 65 -1.25 -14.17 -2.27
N SER A 66 -2.21 -13.33 -2.66
CA SER A 66 -2.09 -12.45 -3.83
C SER A 66 -1.13 -11.29 -3.57
N SER A 67 -0.73 -10.58 -4.62
CA SER A 67 0.13 -9.39 -4.51
C SER A 67 -0.13 -8.38 -5.62
N ALA A 68 0.32 -7.14 -5.43
CA ALA A 68 0.33 -6.13 -6.48
C ALA A 68 1.65 -5.36 -6.49
N SER A 69 2.03 -4.84 -7.65
CA SER A 69 3.22 -4.00 -7.80
C SER A 69 2.96 -2.89 -8.81
N VAL A 70 3.49 -1.69 -8.53
CA VAL A 70 3.29 -0.49 -9.34
C VAL A 70 4.56 -0.17 -10.12
N TYR A 71 4.40 0.07 -11.41
CA TYR A 71 5.45 0.42 -12.35
C TYR A 71 5.08 1.73 -13.06
N LYS A 72 6.08 2.47 -13.56
CA LYS A 72 5.80 3.44 -14.62
C LYS A 72 5.36 2.67 -15.87
N SER A 73 4.32 3.14 -16.55
CA SER A 73 3.92 2.55 -17.84
C SER A 73 4.98 2.83 -18.91
N ASP A 74 5.02 2.02 -19.97
CA ASP A 74 5.86 2.28 -21.14
C ASP A 74 5.46 3.58 -21.86
N ALA A 75 4.20 4.00 -21.68
CA ALA A 75 3.65 5.26 -22.18
C ALA A 75 3.80 6.44 -21.21
N TYR A 76 4.50 6.27 -20.09
CA TYR A 76 4.67 7.34 -19.09
C TYR A 76 5.49 8.50 -19.66
N ASP A 77 4.90 9.71 -19.61
CA ASP A 77 5.62 10.96 -19.82
C ASP A 77 5.06 12.06 -18.88
N SER A 78 5.71 13.23 -18.82
CA SER A 78 5.30 14.30 -17.90
C SER A 78 3.92 14.91 -18.20
N ALA A 79 3.36 14.70 -19.39
CA ALA A 79 2.00 15.07 -19.76
C ALA A 79 1.01 13.91 -19.58
N ASN A 80 1.48 12.66 -19.71
CA ASN A 80 0.73 11.42 -19.59
C ASN A 80 1.25 10.61 -18.40
N LEU A 81 0.74 10.93 -17.21
CA LEU A 81 1.11 10.28 -15.95
C LEU A 81 0.45 8.90 -15.83
N GLU A 82 0.82 7.96 -16.71
CA GLU A 82 0.31 6.60 -16.72
C GLU A 82 1.20 5.65 -15.91
N TYR A 83 0.60 4.92 -14.97
CA TYR A 83 1.26 3.87 -14.21
C TYR A 83 0.63 2.53 -14.53
N ARG A 84 1.43 1.47 -14.58
CA ARG A 84 0.95 0.09 -14.71
C ARG A 84 0.95 -0.56 -13.34
N VAL A 85 -0.20 -1.08 -12.93
CA VAL A 85 -0.33 -1.89 -11.72
C VAL A 85 -0.52 -3.33 -12.14
N ARG A 86 0.44 -4.18 -11.77
CA ARG A 86 0.34 -5.63 -11.98
C ARG A 86 -0.17 -6.28 -10.71
N TYR A 87 -1.28 -6.99 -10.79
CA TYR A 87 -1.83 -7.81 -9.71
C TYR A 87 -1.58 -9.28 -10.02
N TRP A 88 -1.06 -10.04 -9.06
CA TRP A 88 -0.94 -11.50 -9.12
C TRP A 88 -1.96 -12.14 -8.19
N ASP A 89 -2.74 -13.09 -8.70
CA ASP A 89 -3.57 -13.96 -7.87
C ASP A 89 -2.70 -14.93 -7.05
N LYS A 90 -3.33 -15.69 -6.15
CA LYS A 90 -2.64 -16.67 -5.28
C LYS A 90 -2.05 -17.85 -6.07
N GLU A 91 -2.50 -18.09 -7.31
CA GLU A 91 -1.95 -19.07 -8.24
C GLU A 91 -0.75 -18.55 -9.02
N GLY A 92 -0.47 -17.24 -8.96
CA GLY A 92 0.63 -16.56 -9.65
C GLY A 92 0.28 -16.09 -11.06
N ASN A 93 -0.98 -16.16 -11.49
CA ASN A 93 -1.42 -15.51 -12.74
C ASN A 93 -1.51 -14.02 -12.50
N TYR A 94 -1.19 -13.21 -13.52
CA TYR A 94 -1.21 -11.76 -13.38
C TYR A 94 -2.13 -11.06 -14.37
N THR A 95 -2.62 -9.91 -13.93
CA THR A 95 -3.35 -8.94 -14.75
C THR A 95 -2.71 -7.57 -14.60
N ASP A 96 -2.58 -6.86 -15.71
CA ASP A 96 -2.10 -5.49 -15.75
C ASP A 96 -3.28 -4.51 -15.86
N THR A 97 -3.25 -3.48 -15.03
CA THR A 97 -4.18 -2.35 -15.06
C THR A 97 -3.38 -1.07 -15.28
N ASN A 98 -3.63 -0.38 -16.38
CA ASN A 98 -3.06 0.95 -16.62
C ASN A 98 -3.92 2.02 -15.94
N VAL A 99 -3.28 2.89 -15.16
CA VAL A 99 -3.91 3.91 -14.35
C VAL A 99 -3.40 5.29 -14.78
N GLN A 100 -4.31 6.12 -15.26
CA GLN A 100 -4.05 7.53 -15.55
C GLN A 100 -4.23 8.34 -14.26
N ILE A 101 -3.13 8.81 -13.66
CA ILE A 101 -3.17 9.45 -12.33
C ILE A 101 -4.10 10.67 -12.28
N ASN A 102 -4.21 11.41 -13.38
CA ASN A 102 -5.06 12.59 -13.46
C ASN A 102 -6.56 12.27 -13.49
N ASP A 103 -6.94 11.05 -13.84
CA ASP A 103 -8.33 10.61 -13.95
C ASP A 103 -8.81 9.83 -12.71
N VAL A 104 -7.91 9.57 -11.76
CA VAL A 104 -8.25 8.89 -10.51
C VAL A 104 -9.07 9.84 -9.63
N ASP A 105 -10.30 9.43 -9.33
CA ASP A 105 -11.16 10.04 -8.30
C ASP A 105 -11.10 9.20 -7.02
N PRO A 106 -10.40 9.63 -5.96
CA PRO A 106 -10.30 8.89 -4.69
C PRO A 106 -11.64 8.66 -3.96
N ARG A 107 -12.73 9.33 -4.36
CA ARG A 107 -14.10 9.05 -3.86
C ARG A 107 -14.79 7.92 -4.61
N ASN A 108 -14.24 7.50 -5.75
CA ASN A 108 -14.78 6.45 -6.61
C ASN A 108 -13.63 5.74 -7.36
N ALA A 109 -12.64 5.25 -6.61
CA ALA A 109 -11.45 4.59 -7.14
C ALA A 109 -11.42 3.12 -6.72
N SER A 110 -10.73 2.29 -7.50
CA SER A 110 -10.38 0.93 -7.08
C SER A 110 -9.15 0.97 -6.19
N TYR A 111 -8.88 -0.15 -5.51
CA TYR A 111 -7.69 -0.26 -4.67
C TYR A 111 -6.41 -0.10 -5.51
N LEU A 112 -6.38 -0.69 -6.71
CA LEU A 112 -5.23 -0.61 -7.61
C LEU A 112 -4.98 0.82 -8.12
N GLU A 113 -6.04 1.57 -8.41
CA GLU A 113 -5.91 2.98 -8.80
C GLU A 113 -5.34 3.83 -7.66
N MET A 114 -5.84 3.63 -6.44
CA MET A 114 -5.29 4.32 -5.26
C MET A 114 -3.86 3.91 -4.94
N LEU A 115 -3.49 2.64 -5.18
CA LEU A 115 -2.12 2.15 -5.04
C LEU A 115 -1.17 2.90 -5.97
N ALA A 116 -1.57 3.07 -7.24
CA ALA A 116 -0.81 3.86 -8.21
C ALA A 116 -0.75 5.34 -7.82
N TYR A 117 -1.88 5.93 -7.44
CA TYR A 117 -1.99 7.34 -7.07
C TYR A 117 -1.12 7.74 -5.88
N THR A 118 -1.13 6.91 -4.84
CA THR A 118 -0.35 7.15 -3.62
C THR A 118 1.14 6.87 -3.84
N THR A 119 1.48 5.87 -4.67
CA THR A 119 2.86 5.64 -5.14
C THR A 119 3.39 6.85 -5.92
N TYR A 120 2.61 7.38 -6.86
CA TYR A 120 2.96 8.60 -7.59
C TYR A 120 3.22 9.76 -6.63
N SER A 121 2.34 9.93 -5.62
CA SER A 121 2.43 11.05 -4.69
C SER A 121 3.70 11.02 -3.83
N ASP A 122 4.14 9.82 -3.43
CA ASP A 122 5.40 9.64 -2.71
C ASP A 122 6.63 9.79 -3.62
N VAL A 123 6.57 9.31 -4.87
CA VAL A 123 7.67 9.45 -5.85
C VAL A 123 7.93 10.91 -6.19
N GLU A 124 6.87 11.71 -6.35
CA GLU A 124 6.99 13.14 -6.63
C GLU A 124 7.20 13.98 -5.35
N GLY A 125 7.09 13.38 -4.17
CA GLY A 125 7.33 14.03 -2.90
C GLY A 125 6.25 15.05 -2.48
N PHE A 126 5.03 14.90 -2.98
CA PHE A 126 3.90 15.75 -2.55
C PHE A 126 3.46 15.45 -1.12
N THR A 127 3.67 14.21 -0.70
CA THR A 127 3.38 13.69 0.63
C THR A 127 4.60 12.95 1.16
N LYS A 128 4.74 12.84 2.48
CA LYS A 128 5.86 12.09 3.07
C LYS A 128 5.65 10.58 3.06
N ASN A 129 4.39 10.12 3.08
CA ASN A 129 4.03 8.72 3.29
C ASN A 129 2.62 8.37 2.75
N ALA A 130 2.21 8.89 1.59
CA ALA A 130 0.88 8.63 1.04
C ALA A 130 0.61 7.13 0.88
N PHE A 131 1.57 6.36 0.37
CA PHE A 131 1.42 4.93 0.20
C PHE A 131 1.17 4.25 1.56
N GLY A 132 2.04 4.50 2.54
CA GLY A 132 1.92 3.89 3.86
C GLY A 132 0.63 4.27 4.59
N ASP A 133 0.24 5.54 4.49
CA ASP A 133 -1.00 6.03 5.10
C ASP A 133 -2.22 5.42 4.42
N PHE A 134 -2.28 5.38 3.09
CA PHE A 134 -3.34 4.68 2.38
C PHE A 134 -3.44 3.20 2.75
N MET A 135 -2.31 2.48 2.78
CA MET A 135 -2.25 1.07 3.17
C MET A 135 -2.87 0.83 4.55
N ASN A 136 -2.54 1.69 5.52
CA ASN A 136 -3.04 1.60 6.88
C ASN A 136 -4.53 2.00 6.98
N ALA A 137 -4.96 3.05 6.28
CA ALA A 137 -6.35 3.49 6.29
C ALA A 137 -7.28 2.45 5.62
N ALA A 138 -6.87 1.94 4.46
CA ALA A 138 -7.62 0.90 3.74
C ALA A 138 -7.72 -0.39 4.58
N GLY A 139 -6.63 -0.84 5.20
CA GLY A 139 -6.63 -2.02 6.06
C GLY A 139 -7.31 -1.82 7.42
N GLY A 140 -7.29 -0.60 7.96
CA GLY A 140 -7.75 -0.27 9.30
C GLY A 140 -9.23 0.07 9.42
N VAL A 141 -9.84 0.69 8.39
CA VAL A 141 -11.28 1.00 8.37
C VAL A 141 -12.10 -0.21 7.90
N ASN A 142 -11.55 -0.99 6.98
CA ASN A 142 -12.28 -2.02 6.27
C ASN A 142 -11.73 -3.40 6.66
N GLY A 143 -11.94 -3.81 7.92
CA GLY A 143 -11.48 -5.08 8.50
C GLY A 143 -11.89 -6.37 7.77
N ASN A 144 -12.49 -6.26 6.58
CA ASN A 144 -12.82 -7.29 5.61
C ASN A 144 -12.57 -6.80 4.16
N ILE A 145 -11.43 -6.17 3.83
CA ILE A 145 -11.03 -6.17 2.41
C ILE A 145 -10.70 -7.62 2.08
N THR A 146 -11.64 -8.32 1.43
CA THR A 146 -11.28 -9.48 0.63
C THR A 146 -10.42 -8.94 -0.50
N TYR A 147 -9.24 -9.50 -0.71
CA TYR A 147 -8.28 -9.03 -1.74
C TYR A 147 -8.38 -9.87 -3.01
N ASP A 148 -9.51 -10.54 -3.20
CA ASP A 148 -9.83 -11.19 -4.45
C ASP A 148 -9.97 -10.16 -5.59
N PHE A 149 -9.89 -10.67 -6.81
CA PHE A 149 -9.88 -9.83 -8.01
C PHE A 149 -11.14 -8.95 -8.13
N ASP A 150 -12.30 -9.42 -7.69
CA ASP A 150 -13.54 -8.63 -7.76
C ASP A 150 -13.48 -7.45 -6.76
N SER A 151 -13.05 -7.72 -5.54
CA SER A 151 -13.02 -6.75 -4.44
C SER A 151 -11.92 -5.70 -4.59
N ILE A 152 -10.79 -6.05 -5.21
CA ILE A 152 -9.66 -5.13 -5.45
C ILE A 152 -9.94 -4.15 -6.59
N ASN A 153 -10.81 -4.53 -7.52
CA ASN A 153 -11.27 -3.70 -8.63
C ASN A 153 -12.55 -2.91 -8.31
N GLU A 154 -13.25 -3.26 -7.22
CA GLU A 154 -14.43 -2.54 -6.76
C GLU A 154 -14.11 -1.07 -6.44
N LYS A 155 -14.94 -0.16 -6.94
CA LYS A 155 -14.81 1.28 -6.69
C LYS A 155 -15.36 1.65 -5.32
N LYS A 156 -14.55 2.37 -4.52
CA LYS A 156 -14.84 2.75 -3.14
C LYS A 156 -14.49 4.21 -2.89
N ASP A 157 -15.12 4.78 -1.88
CA ASP A 157 -14.78 6.11 -1.36
C ASP A 157 -13.63 6.02 -0.35
N TYR A 158 -12.41 5.97 -0.89
CA TYR A 158 -11.20 5.94 -0.08
C TYR A 158 -10.92 7.27 0.62
N MET A 159 -11.42 8.39 0.08
CA MET A 159 -11.29 9.69 0.70
C MET A 159 -12.03 9.74 2.05
N SER A 160 -13.26 9.23 2.10
CA SER A 160 -14.01 9.07 3.34
C SER A 160 -13.30 8.12 4.31
N MET A 161 -12.75 7.00 3.83
CA MET A 161 -11.98 6.08 4.69
C MET A 161 -10.74 6.75 5.30
N ILE A 162 -9.97 7.50 4.51
CA ILE A 162 -8.79 8.24 5.01
C ILE A 162 -9.22 9.25 6.08
N LYS A 163 -10.34 9.94 5.87
CA LYS A 163 -10.88 10.91 6.85
C LYS A 163 -11.30 10.24 8.16
N GLU A 164 -11.99 9.11 8.08
CA GLU A 164 -12.40 8.34 9.26
C GLU A 164 -11.18 7.84 10.04
N PHE A 165 -10.18 7.29 9.34
CA PHE A 165 -8.96 6.83 9.98
C PHE A 165 -8.14 7.98 10.57
N MET A 166 -8.05 9.12 9.88
CA MET A 166 -7.46 10.35 10.42
C MET A 166 -8.12 10.74 11.74
N GLN A 167 -9.46 10.75 11.81
CA GLN A 167 -10.18 11.09 13.03
C GLN A 167 -9.96 10.06 14.14
N LEU A 168 -9.91 8.76 13.80
CA LEU A 168 -9.58 7.70 14.77
C LEU A 168 -8.21 7.91 15.41
N GLN A 169 -7.21 8.34 14.64
CA GLN A 169 -5.88 8.64 15.20
C GLN A 169 -5.94 9.82 16.18
N TYR A 170 -6.74 10.85 15.88
CA TYR A 170 -6.95 11.98 16.78
C TYR A 170 -7.62 11.54 18.08
N ASP A 171 -8.72 10.80 17.99
CA ASP A 171 -9.49 10.30 19.13
C ASP A 171 -8.67 9.36 20.01
N SER A 172 -7.71 8.64 19.41
CA SER A 172 -6.75 7.77 20.09
C SER A 172 -5.55 8.52 20.69
N ASN A 173 -5.55 9.86 20.68
CA ASN A 173 -4.42 10.71 21.09
C ASN A 173 -3.11 10.45 20.33
N ASN A 174 -3.18 9.90 19.11
CA ASN A 174 -2.04 9.73 18.22
C ASN A 174 -1.91 10.92 17.26
N LEU A 175 -1.41 12.04 17.77
CA LEU A 175 -1.27 13.28 16.99
C LEU A 175 -0.33 13.13 15.79
N SER A 176 0.73 12.32 15.91
CA SER A 176 1.66 12.06 14.80
C SER A 176 0.95 11.34 13.65
N GLY A 177 0.12 10.34 13.97
CA GLY A 177 -0.71 9.66 12.98
C GLY A 177 -1.70 10.62 12.34
N TYR A 178 -2.44 11.38 13.16
CA TYR A 178 -3.40 12.38 12.68
C TYR A 178 -2.78 13.34 11.66
N LEU A 179 -1.61 13.91 11.95
CA LEU A 179 -0.93 14.86 11.05
C LEU A 179 -0.49 14.20 9.74
N SER A 180 -0.06 12.93 9.77
CA SER A 180 0.29 12.18 8.56
C SER A 180 -0.93 11.99 7.65
N TYR A 181 -2.03 11.48 8.21
CA TYR A 181 -3.28 11.31 7.45
C TYR A 181 -3.88 12.63 6.99
N LYS A 182 -3.70 13.72 7.76
CA LYS A 182 -4.13 15.05 7.37
C LYS A 182 -3.36 15.55 6.15
N GLU A 183 -2.04 15.36 6.10
CA GLU A 183 -1.22 15.72 4.92
C GLU A 183 -1.71 14.97 3.67
N LEU A 184 -1.98 13.66 3.78
CA LEU A 184 -2.56 12.88 2.69
C LEU A 184 -3.97 13.36 2.29
N TYR A 185 -4.86 13.57 3.27
CA TYR A 185 -6.24 14.00 3.04
C TYR A 185 -6.27 15.38 2.36
N ASP A 186 -5.54 16.36 2.88
CA ASP A 186 -5.48 17.71 2.32
C ASP A 186 -4.97 17.67 0.87
N TYR A 187 -3.89 16.93 0.60
CA TYR A 187 -3.34 16.78 -0.74
C TYR A 187 -4.34 16.19 -1.73
N ILE A 188 -5.04 15.12 -1.34
CA ILE A 188 -6.08 14.50 -2.18
C ILE A 188 -7.21 15.52 -2.43
N ASN A 189 -7.69 16.20 -1.38
CA ASN A 189 -8.80 17.14 -1.48
C ASN A 189 -8.49 18.28 -2.44
N ASP A 190 -7.32 18.90 -2.30
CA ASP A 190 -6.86 20.02 -3.11
C ASP A 190 -6.70 19.68 -4.59
N ARG A 191 -6.47 18.41 -4.93
CA ARG A 191 -6.38 17.92 -6.30
C ARG A 191 -7.74 17.60 -6.91
N THR A 192 -8.69 17.12 -6.09
CA THR A 192 -10.06 16.80 -6.55
C THR A 192 -10.96 18.01 -6.74
N GLU A 193 -10.64 19.15 -6.12
CA GLU A 193 -11.41 20.40 -6.23
C GLU A 193 -10.94 21.32 -7.39
N ARG A 194 -10.02 20.87 -8.25
CA ARG A 194 -9.53 21.60 -9.43
C ARG A 194 -10.23 21.14 -10.71
#